data_AF-A0A2G5WRW1-F1
#
_entry.id   AF-A0A2G5WRW1-F1
#
_cell.length_a   1.000
_cell.length_b   1.000
_cell.length_c   1.000
_cell.angle_alpha   90.00
_cell.angle_beta   90.00
_cell.angle_gamma   90.00
#
_symmetry.space_group_name_H-M   'P 1'
#
loop_
_entity.id
_entity.type
_entity.pdbx_description
1 polymer ?
#
loop_
_entity_poly.entity_id
_entity_poly.type
_entity_poly.pdbx_seq_one_letter_code
_entity_poly.pdbx_strand_id
1 'polypeptide(L)'
;MKIRGVILALLVAGGFYVMIQTIDEAASHPFERLQEQQLNGLSPYSFITFRQPGLQNEQAVTWKVDQVEEVDRLLQFLQAYDYERVDPDTLELFDDQPLFTIDLHDESGNRMTVLVEEGVLIHNDRLYYEVVNGPLQVDWLMEFILSNKP
;
A
#
# COMPACT_ATOMS: atom_id res chain seq x y z
N MET A 1 39.95 20.91 27.75
CA MET A 1 38.49 20.70 27.91
C MET A 1 37.65 21.04 26.66
N LYS A 2 38.18 21.70 25.61
CA LYS A 2 37.37 22.09 24.43
C LYS A 2 37.17 20.99 23.37
N ILE A 3 38.16 20.10 23.15
CA ILE A 3 38.10 19.04 22.12
C ILE A 3 37.04 17.97 22.44
N ARG A 4 36.84 17.65 23.72
CA ARG A 4 35.84 16.65 24.15
C ARG A 4 34.41 17.07 23.80
N GLY A 5 34.10 18.36 23.86
CA GLY A 5 32.79 18.89 23.47
C GLY A 5 32.56 18.87 21.95
N VAL A 6 33.62 19.08 21.16
CA VAL A 6 33.54 19.03 19.69
C VAL A 6 33.31 17.60 19.19
N ILE A 7 33.99 16.61 19.78
CA ILE A 7 33.79 15.19 19.44
C ILE A 7 32.36 14.74 19.83
N LEU A 8 31.87 15.18 20.99
CA LEU A 8 30.52 14.87 21.42
C LEU A 8 29.47 15.48 20.49
N ALA A 9 29.66 16.74 20.05
CA ALA A 9 28.76 17.40 19.11
C ALA A 9 28.74 16.69 17.74
N LEU A 10 29.89 16.24 17.24
CA LEU A 10 29.98 15.45 16.00
C LEU A 10 29.29 14.09 16.11
N LEU A 11 29.42 13.41 17.26
CA LEU A 11 28.73 12.14 17.52
C LEU A 11 27.20 12.32 17.59
N VAL A 12 26.73 13.38 18.25
CA VAL A 12 25.29 13.68 18.34
C VAL A 12 24.74 14.07 16.97
N ALA A 13 25.45 14.90 16.20
CA ALA A 13 25.03 15.28 14.85
C ALA A 13 25.04 14.09 13.88
N GLY A 14 26.06 13.23 13.94
CA GLY A 14 26.12 12.00 13.14
C GLY A 14 25.02 11.00 13.53
N GLY A 15 24.75 10.84 14.83
CA GLY A 15 23.65 10.01 15.30
C GLY A 15 22.29 10.52 14.84
N PHE A 16 22.04 11.83 14.93
CA PHE A 16 20.81 12.47 14.42
C PHE A 16 20.67 12.31 12.92
N TYR A 17 21.74 12.47 12.15
CA TYR A 17 21.72 12.31 10.70
C TYR A 17 21.33 10.89 10.29
N VAL A 18 21.94 9.87 10.91
CA VAL A 18 21.59 8.47 10.64
C VAL A 18 20.14 8.17 11.04
N MET A 19 19.63 8.76 12.12
CA MET A 19 18.24 8.58 12.55
C MET A 19 17.24 9.20 11.58
N ILE A 20 17.56 10.36 11.01
CA ILE A 20 16.71 11.01 9.99
C ILE A 20 16.71 10.18 8.71
N GLN A 21 17.87 9.67 8.29
CA GLN A 21 17.99 8.84 7.10
C GLN A 21 17.21 7.52 7.24
N THR A 22 17.26 6.85 8.39
CA THR A 22 16.47 5.62 8.61
C THR A 22 14.98 5.88 8.70
N ILE A 23 14.54 7.06 9.15
CA ILE A 23 13.13 7.45 9.14
C ILE A 23 12.63 7.67 7.69
N ASP A 24 13.45 8.27 6.82
CA ASP A 24 13.11 8.49 5.42
C ASP A 24 13.06 7.16 4.64
N GLU A 25 14.03 6.26 4.89
CA GLU A 25 14.09 4.93 4.27
C GLU A 25 12.89 4.05 4.71
N ALA A 26 12.52 4.09 6.00
CA ALA A 26 11.35 3.38 6.53
C ALA A 26 9.99 3.93 6.05
N ALA A 27 9.96 5.15 5.49
CA ALA A 27 8.79 5.73 4.86
C ALA A 27 8.62 5.29 3.40
N SER A 28 9.69 4.82 2.77
CA SER A 28 9.68 4.44 1.34
C SER A 28 9.17 3.03 1.08
N HIS A 29 9.12 2.13 2.07
CA HIS A 29 8.80 0.70 1.84
C HIS A 29 7.65 0.19 2.74
N PRO A 30 6.41 0.68 2.58
CA PRO A 30 5.27 0.23 3.39
C PRO A 30 4.98 -1.27 3.23
N PHE A 31 5.36 -1.87 2.09
CA PHE A 31 5.19 -3.28 1.79
C PHE A 31 6.27 -4.18 2.41
N GLU A 32 7.44 -3.64 2.77
CA GLU A 32 8.42 -4.40 3.57
C GLU A 32 7.89 -4.72 4.96
N ARG A 33 7.10 -3.82 5.57
CA ARG A 33 6.42 -4.13 6.85
C ARG A 33 5.41 -5.26 6.70
N LEU A 34 4.71 -5.35 5.57
CA LEU A 34 3.83 -6.49 5.28
C LEU A 34 4.65 -7.79 5.14
N GLN A 35 5.84 -7.72 4.53
CA GLN A 35 6.76 -8.85 4.41
C GLN A 35 7.24 -9.33 5.80
N GLU A 36 7.61 -8.43 6.70
CA GLU A 36 7.97 -8.77 8.09
C GLU A 36 6.79 -9.42 8.84
N GLN A 37 5.56 -8.92 8.65
CA GLN A 37 4.38 -9.50 9.28
C GLN A 37 4.04 -10.89 8.73
N GLN A 38 4.17 -11.08 7.42
CA GLN A 38 3.93 -12.35 6.74
C GLN A 38 5.01 -13.40 7.08
N LEU A 39 6.28 -12.99 7.22
CA LEU A 39 7.39 -13.83 7.72
C LEU A 39 7.16 -14.31 9.16
N ASN A 40 6.41 -13.55 9.96
CA ASN A 40 6.01 -13.94 11.31
C ASN A 40 4.75 -14.84 11.33
N GLY A 41 4.24 -15.27 10.17
CA GLY A 41 3.10 -16.18 10.06
C GLY A 41 1.74 -15.55 10.38
N LEU A 42 1.68 -14.22 10.48
CA LEU A 42 0.45 -13.46 10.65
C LEU A 42 0.10 -12.88 9.28
N SER A 43 -0.94 -13.41 8.62
CA SER A 43 -1.50 -12.69 7.46
C SER A 43 -2.05 -11.36 7.97
N PRO A 44 -1.51 -10.22 7.53
CA PRO A 44 -1.85 -8.92 8.11
C PRO A 44 -3.30 -8.51 7.80
N TYR A 45 -3.97 -9.18 6.87
CA TYR A 45 -5.35 -8.93 6.48
C TYR A 45 -6.15 -10.25 6.47
N SER A 46 -7.45 -10.15 6.75
CA SER A 46 -8.35 -11.30 6.91
C SER A 46 -9.33 -11.45 5.74
N PHE A 47 -9.65 -10.37 5.03
CA PHE A 47 -10.56 -10.44 3.88
C PHE A 47 -10.33 -9.30 2.89
N ILE A 48 -10.75 -9.53 1.65
CA ILE A 48 -10.79 -8.55 0.57
C ILE A 48 -12.24 -8.16 0.29
N THR A 49 -12.48 -6.88 0.05
CA THR A 49 -13.74 -6.35 -0.48
C THR A 49 -13.47 -5.66 -1.80
N PHE A 50 -14.07 -6.16 -2.87
CA PHE A 50 -14.02 -5.52 -4.18
C PHE A 50 -15.23 -4.62 -4.35
N ARG A 51 -15.03 -3.41 -4.86
CA ARG A 51 -16.09 -2.48 -5.20
C ARG A 51 -15.94 -2.07 -6.66
N GLN A 52 -16.86 -2.56 -7.48
CA GLN A 52 -17.01 -2.14 -8.85
C GLN A 52 -18.03 -0.99 -8.91
N PRO A 53 -17.63 0.17 -9.43
CA PRO A 53 -18.54 1.28 -9.64
C PRO A 53 -19.59 0.92 -10.70
N GLY A 54 -20.84 1.32 -10.49
CA GLY A 54 -21.89 1.15 -11.49
C GLY A 54 -21.70 2.16 -12.63
N LEU A 55 -21.83 1.72 -13.88
CA LEU A 55 -21.92 2.63 -15.03
C LEU A 55 -23.35 3.13 -15.14
N GLN A 56 -23.54 4.43 -15.39
CA GLN A 56 -24.81 5.12 -15.68
C GLN A 56 -26.09 4.32 -15.38
N ASN A 57 -26.75 4.59 -14.23
CA ASN A 57 -27.98 3.95 -13.74
C ASN A 57 -27.85 2.50 -13.22
N GLU A 58 -26.68 1.87 -13.27
CA GLU A 58 -26.44 0.59 -12.62
C GLU A 58 -25.97 0.77 -11.15
N GLN A 59 -26.36 -0.16 -10.28
CA GLN A 59 -25.90 -0.16 -8.89
C GLN A 59 -24.45 -0.62 -8.82
N ALA A 60 -23.67 -0.02 -7.91
CA ALA A 60 -22.32 -0.49 -7.60
C ALA A 60 -22.36 -1.95 -7.14
N VAL A 61 -21.50 -2.79 -7.70
CA VAL A 61 -21.38 -4.20 -7.33
C VAL A 61 -20.27 -4.31 -6.30
N THR A 62 -20.56 -4.92 -5.17
CA THR A 62 -19.57 -5.17 -4.12
C THR A 62 -19.61 -6.64 -3.75
N TRP A 63 -18.44 -7.28 -3.65
CA TRP A 63 -18.34 -8.65 -3.18
C TRP A 63 -17.13 -8.80 -2.25
N LYS A 64 -17.24 -9.76 -1.34
CA LYS A 64 -16.25 -10.05 -0.30
C LYS A 64 -15.63 -11.41 -0.56
N VAL A 65 -14.32 -11.49 -0.39
CA VAL A 65 -13.54 -12.74 -0.38
C VAL A 65 -12.90 -12.88 0.99
N ASP A 66 -13.25 -13.95 1.69
CA ASP A 66 -12.78 -14.32 3.02
C ASP A 66 -11.80 -15.51 3.02
N GLN A 67 -11.39 -15.94 1.84
CA GLN A 67 -10.38 -16.99 1.64
C GLN A 67 -8.99 -16.40 1.88
N VAL A 68 -8.31 -16.88 2.93
CA VAL A 68 -6.98 -16.39 3.33
C VAL A 68 -5.97 -16.58 2.19
N GLU A 69 -6.08 -17.66 1.42
CA GLU A 69 -5.22 -17.93 0.28
C GLU A 69 -5.31 -16.84 -0.79
N GLU A 70 -6.50 -16.29 -1.03
CA GLU A 70 -6.71 -15.22 -2.02
C GLU A 70 -6.21 -13.87 -1.48
N VAL A 71 -6.32 -13.63 -0.18
CA VAL A 71 -5.69 -12.48 0.50
C VAL A 71 -4.17 -12.53 0.30
N ASP A 72 -3.56 -13.68 0.61
CA ASP A 72 -2.11 -13.87 0.51
C ASP A 72 -1.61 -13.75 -0.95
N ARG A 73 -2.38 -14.25 -1.92
CA ARG A 73 -2.06 -14.10 -3.36
C ARG A 73 -2.05 -12.65 -3.80
N LEU A 74 -3.02 -11.84 -3.38
CA LEU A 74 -3.04 -10.41 -3.69
C LEU A 74 -1.88 -9.67 -3.02
N LEU A 75 -1.56 -10.00 -1.77
CA LEU A 75 -0.42 -9.41 -1.06
C LEU A 75 0.91 -9.73 -1.74
N GLN A 76 1.13 -10.99 -2.14
CA GLN A 76 2.32 -11.40 -2.89
C GLN A 76 2.44 -10.65 -4.22
N PHE A 77 1.32 -10.44 -4.91
CA PHE A 77 1.31 -9.64 -6.13
C PHE A 77 1.72 -8.19 -5.87
N LEU A 78 1.15 -7.54 -4.85
CA LEU A 78 1.50 -6.16 -4.51
C LEU A 78 2.96 -6.04 -4.08
N GLN A 79 3.51 -7.04 -3.37
CA GLN A 79 4.93 -7.07 -2.96
C GLN A 79 5.92 -7.19 -4.12
N ALA A 80 5.50 -7.59 -5.31
CA ALA A 80 6.38 -7.67 -6.48
C ALA A 80 6.72 -6.30 -7.08
N TYR A 81 6.07 -5.23 -6.62
CA TYR A 81 6.22 -3.87 -7.13
C TYR A 81 6.90 -2.97 -6.11
N ASP A 82 7.65 -2.00 -6.62
CA ASP A 82 8.24 -0.92 -5.84
C ASP A 82 7.29 0.25 -5.84
N TYR A 83 7.16 0.90 -4.68
CA TYR A 83 6.24 1.99 -4.48
C TYR A 83 6.98 3.23 -4.03
N GLU A 84 6.60 4.38 -4.58
CA GLU A 84 7.06 5.68 -4.11
C GLU A 84 5.90 6.41 -3.42
N ARG A 85 6.20 7.08 -2.31
CA ARG A 85 5.22 7.89 -1.61
C ARG A 85 4.94 9.14 -2.41
N VAL A 86 3.67 9.37 -2.72
CA VAL A 86 3.21 10.54 -3.47
C VAL A 86 2.52 11.52 -2.54
N ASP A 87 2.69 12.82 -2.81
CA ASP A 87 1.99 13.87 -2.08
C ASP A 87 0.51 13.91 -2.54
N PRO A 88 -0.47 13.82 -1.62
CA PRO A 88 -1.89 13.98 -1.97
C PRO A 88 -2.18 15.21 -2.83
N ASP A 89 -1.48 16.32 -2.61
CA ASP A 89 -1.72 17.57 -3.33
C ASP A 89 -1.23 17.51 -4.80
N THR A 90 -0.38 16.54 -5.12
CA THR A 90 0.10 16.29 -6.49
C THR A 90 -0.75 15.29 -7.27
N LEU A 91 -1.62 14.58 -6.57
CA LEU A 91 -2.53 13.62 -7.18
C LEU A 91 -3.78 14.36 -7.64
N GLU A 92 -3.90 14.55 -8.96
CA GLU A 92 -5.19 14.83 -9.59
C GLU A 92 -6.07 13.58 -9.51
N LEU A 93 -6.45 13.18 -8.29
CA LEU A 93 -7.49 12.17 -8.10
C LEU A 93 -8.74 12.72 -8.79
N PHE A 94 -9.27 11.98 -9.76
CA PHE A 94 -10.49 12.36 -10.46
C PHE A 94 -11.65 12.37 -9.45
N ASP A 95 -11.87 13.53 -8.80
CA ASP A 95 -12.80 13.72 -7.67
C ASP A 95 -14.26 13.32 -7.98
N ASP A 96 -14.59 13.13 -9.26
CA ASP A 96 -15.96 12.92 -9.72
C ASP A 96 -16.23 11.56 -10.39
N GLN A 97 -15.24 10.65 -10.48
CA GLN A 97 -15.46 9.33 -11.10
C GLN A 97 -15.45 8.19 -10.08
N PRO A 98 -16.50 7.34 -10.06
CA PRO A 98 -16.50 6.18 -9.20
C PRO A 98 -15.47 5.18 -9.75
N LEU A 99 -14.43 4.88 -8.97
CA LEU A 99 -13.33 3.99 -9.34
C LEU A 99 -13.51 2.57 -8.81
N PHE A 100 -12.86 1.61 -9.47
CA PHE A 100 -12.76 0.25 -8.96
C PHE A 100 -11.80 0.21 -7.78
N THR A 101 -12.27 -0.27 -6.62
CA THR A 101 -11.47 -0.33 -5.40
C THR A 101 -11.36 -1.77 -4.90
N ILE A 102 -10.18 -2.11 -4.38
CA ILE A 102 -9.92 -3.37 -3.67
C ILE A 102 -9.52 -2.99 -2.25
N ASP A 103 -10.38 -3.28 -1.28
CA ASP A 103 -10.14 -3.00 0.13
C ASP A 103 -9.68 -4.28 0.84
N LEU A 104 -8.45 -4.30 1.36
CA LEU A 104 -7.97 -5.31 2.29
C LEU A 104 -8.27 -4.86 3.71
N HIS A 105 -8.84 -5.75 4.51
CA HIS A 105 -9.26 -5.48 5.88
C HIS A 105 -8.65 -6.48 6.85
N ASP A 106 -8.25 -6.01 8.03
CA ASP A 106 -7.84 -6.86 9.14
C ASP A 106 -8.89 -6.94 10.26
N GLU A 107 -8.65 -7.77 11.27
CA GLU A 107 -9.52 -7.89 12.44
C GLU A 107 -9.45 -6.69 13.41
N SER A 108 -8.40 -5.88 13.30
CA SER A 108 -8.13 -4.73 14.16
C SER A 108 -8.77 -3.43 13.66
N GLY A 109 -9.33 -3.44 12.45
CA GLY A 109 -9.96 -2.29 11.78
C GLY A 109 -9.04 -1.51 10.84
N ASN A 110 -7.81 -1.97 10.60
CA ASN A 110 -6.93 -1.40 9.59
C ASN A 110 -7.45 -1.75 8.19
N ARG A 111 -7.31 -0.80 7.26
CA ARG A 111 -7.72 -0.97 5.86
C ARG A 111 -6.64 -0.48 4.91
N MET A 112 -6.35 -1.29 3.91
CA MET A 112 -5.58 -0.88 2.74
C MET A 112 -6.51 -0.84 1.54
N THR A 113 -6.63 0.33 0.91
CA THR A 113 -7.43 0.49 -0.31
C THR A 113 -6.51 0.57 -1.50
N VAL A 114 -6.73 -0.28 -2.49
CA VAL A 114 -6.00 -0.32 -3.76
C VAL A 114 -6.93 0.21 -4.84
N LEU A 115 -6.51 1.28 -5.51
CA LEU A 115 -7.25 1.89 -6.63
C LEU A 115 -6.70 1.35 -7.95
N VAL A 116 -7.60 0.86 -8.80
CA VAL A 116 -7.23 0.24 -10.08
C VAL A 116 -7.46 1.25 -11.22
N GLU A 117 -6.55 2.22 -11.36
CA GLU A 117 -6.48 3.17 -12.48
C GLU A 117 -5.03 3.61 -12.70
N GLU A 118 -4.57 3.70 -13.96
CA GLU A 118 -3.29 4.25 -14.49
C GLU A 118 -1.97 4.15 -13.66
N GLY A 119 -1.89 3.27 -12.67
CA GLY A 119 -0.78 3.21 -11.72
C GLY A 119 -1.37 3.04 -10.32
N VAL A 120 -1.19 1.85 -9.73
CA VAL A 120 -1.92 1.46 -8.53
C VAL A 120 -1.65 2.44 -7.39
N LEU A 121 -2.70 3.16 -7.00
CA LEU A 121 -2.65 4.10 -5.89
C LEU A 121 -3.11 3.41 -4.61
N ILE A 122 -2.19 3.20 -3.68
CA ILE A 122 -2.48 2.51 -2.42
C ILE A 122 -2.73 3.53 -1.32
N HIS A 123 -3.95 3.54 -0.80
CA HIS A 123 -4.41 4.42 0.25
C HIS A 123 -4.46 3.68 1.59
N ASN A 124 -3.60 4.09 2.52
CA ASN A 124 -3.63 3.67 3.91
C ASN A 124 -3.58 4.93 4.79
N ASP A 125 -4.69 5.23 5.49
CA ASP A 125 -4.82 6.26 6.53
C ASP A 125 -4.02 7.56 6.27
N ARG A 126 -4.18 8.15 5.07
CA ARG A 126 -3.59 9.42 4.57
C ARG A 126 -2.22 9.34 3.88
N LEU A 127 -1.72 8.14 3.60
CA LEU A 127 -0.53 7.95 2.77
C LEU A 127 -0.93 7.40 1.41
N TYR A 128 -0.33 7.97 0.37
CA TYR A 128 -0.56 7.61 -1.03
C TYR A 128 0.74 7.08 -1.61
N TYR A 129 0.64 5.97 -2.34
CA TYR A 129 1.78 5.30 -2.94
C TYR A 129 1.47 4.97 -4.39
N GLU A 130 2.44 5.18 -5.28
CA GLU A 130 2.35 4.87 -6.71
C GLU A 130 3.43 3.83 -7.10
N VAL A 131 3.10 2.93 -8.02
CA VAL A 131 4.03 1.92 -8.54
C VAL A 131 5.04 2.55 -9.50
N VAL A 132 6.34 2.39 -9.22
CA VAL A 132 7.41 3.05 -9.99
C VAL A 132 8.26 2.11 -10.86
N ASN A 133 8.23 0.79 -10.60
CA ASN A 133 9.15 -0.17 -11.24
C ASN A 133 8.58 -0.90 -12.48
N GLY A 134 7.53 -0.38 -13.10
CA GLY A 134 7.03 -0.86 -14.38
C GLY A 134 5.51 -0.80 -14.49
N PRO A 135 4.95 -1.13 -15.67
CA PRO A 135 3.50 -1.25 -15.81
C PRO A 135 3.02 -2.36 -14.89
N LEU A 136 1.99 -2.07 -14.09
CA LEU A 136 1.28 -3.09 -13.34
C LEU A 136 0.83 -4.19 -14.31
N GLN A 137 0.96 -5.46 -13.91
CA GLN A 137 0.35 -6.58 -14.64
C GLN A 137 -1.17 -6.55 -14.47
N VAL A 138 -1.82 -5.63 -15.18
CA VAL A 138 -3.27 -5.42 -15.15
C VAL A 138 -4.03 -6.68 -15.55
N ASP A 139 -3.49 -7.46 -16.48
CA ASP A 139 -4.10 -8.74 -16.91
C ASP A 139 -4.23 -9.72 -15.73
N TRP A 140 -3.18 -9.86 -14.92
CA TRP A 140 -3.22 -10.71 -13.73
C TRP A 140 -4.23 -10.21 -12.72
N LEU A 141 -4.26 -8.90 -12.46
CA LEU A 141 -5.19 -8.31 -11.50
C LEU A 141 -6.64 -8.48 -11.96
N MET A 142 -6.90 -8.33 -13.26
CA MET A 142 -8.21 -8.55 -13.85
C MET A 142 -8.64 -10.01 -13.74
N GLU A 143 -7.75 -10.96 -14.06
CA GLU A 143 -8.01 -12.39 -13.88
C GLU A 143 -8.32 -12.73 -12.42
N PHE A 144 -7.55 -12.16 -11.48
CA PHE A 144 -7.76 -12.34 -10.04
C PHE A 144 -9.12 -11.80 -9.57
N ILE A 145 -9.51 -10.62 -10.04
CA ILE A 145 -10.82 -10.00 -9.76
C ILE A 145 -11.94 -10.90 -10.31
N LEU A 146 -11.80 -11.39 -11.54
CA LEU A 146 -12.82 -12.20 -12.21
C LEU A 146 -12.93 -13.61 -11.61
N SER A 147 -11.82 -14.23 -11.21
CA SER A 147 -11.83 -15.56 -10.58
C SER A 147 -12.50 -15.57 -9.21
N ASN A 148 -12.49 -14.42 -8.54
CA ASN A 148 -13.06 -14.22 -7.21
C ASN A 148 -14.46 -13.61 -7.22
N LYS A 149 -15.01 -13.33 -8.42
CA LYS A 149 -16.38 -12.85 -8.56
C LYS A 149 -17.36 -14.02 -8.32
N PRO A 150 -18.39 -13.83 -7.48
CA PRO A 150 -19.38 -14.88 -7.17
C PRO A 150 -20.24 -15.28 -8.36
#